data_AF-A0A199W0B4-F1
#
_entry.id   AF-A0A199W0B4-F1
#
_cell.length_a   1.000
_cell.length_b   1.000
_cell.length_c   1.000
_cell.angle_alpha   90.00
_cell.angle_beta   90.00
_cell.angle_gamma   90.00
#
_symmetry.space_group_name_H-M   'P 1'
#
loop_
_entity.id
_entity.type
_entity.pdbx_description
1 polymer ?
#
loop_
_entity_poly.entity_id
_entity_poly.type
_entity_poly.pdbx_seq_one_letter_code
_entity_poly.pdbx_strand_id
1 'polypeptide(L)'
;MGSCTMMQLMVFAILFIGATKRAESRLDSSFDKRRRSLLANGLGLTPQMGWNSWNHFQCDLNETIIKETADALVSTGLAKLGYKYGNLLGNETTFPSGIKALADYVHSKGLKLGIYSSAGFRTCSNRMPGSLGYEEKDAKTFASWGVDYLKYDNCYTDGSNVTKRFPAMSRALRKVDHPIFYSLCEWGWAEPALWGNMFGNSWRTTTDINDTWI
;
A
#
# COMPACT_ATOMS: atom_id res chain seq x y z
N MET A 1 -64.29 -12.49 10.04
CA MET A 1 -62.81 -12.42 10.14
C MET A 1 -62.27 -13.58 9.30
N GLY A 2 -62.22 -13.55 7.96
CA GLY A 2 -61.52 -12.60 7.07
C GLY A 2 -60.11 -13.16 6.80
N SER A 3 -59.95 -14.24 6.03
CA SER A 3 -59.77 -14.34 4.56
C SER A 3 -58.65 -13.45 3.98
N CYS A 4 -57.65 -14.08 3.37
CA CYS A 4 -57.12 -13.72 2.04
C CYS A 4 -56.29 -14.91 1.49
N THR A 5 -56.82 -15.82 0.64
CA THR A 5 -56.82 -15.80 -0.86
C THR A 5 -55.49 -15.34 -1.47
N MET A 6 -54.91 -15.95 -2.51
CA MET A 6 -55.57 -16.49 -3.70
C MET A 6 -54.60 -17.38 -4.51
N MET A 7 -55.15 -18.47 -5.04
CA MET A 7 -54.64 -19.27 -6.15
C MET A 7 -54.91 -18.53 -7.46
N GLN A 8 -53.98 -18.53 -8.43
CA GLN A 8 -54.37 -18.31 -9.81
C GLN A 8 -53.50 -19.06 -10.83
N LEU A 9 -54.23 -19.74 -11.70
CA LEU A 9 -53.86 -20.54 -12.87
C LEU A 9 -53.27 -19.70 -14.02
N MET A 10 -52.71 -20.46 -14.98
CA MET A 10 -52.65 -20.28 -16.45
C MET A 10 -51.23 -20.09 -16.98
N VAL A 11 -50.77 -20.64 -18.12
CA VAL A 11 -51.27 -21.55 -19.16
C VAL A 11 -50.03 -21.86 -20.05
N PHE A 12 -49.88 -23.13 -20.48
CA PHE A 12 -49.23 -23.66 -21.70
C PHE A 12 -47.85 -23.16 -22.18
N ALA A 13 -46.93 -24.13 -22.37
CA ALA A 13 -46.50 -24.55 -23.72
C ALA A 13 -45.62 -25.82 -23.63
N ILE A 14 -46.09 -26.93 -24.21
CA ILE A 14 -45.20 -28.03 -24.60
C ILE A 14 -44.68 -27.68 -26.00
N LEU A 15 -43.37 -27.49 -26.10
CA LEU A 15 -42.65 -27.59 -27.36
C LEU A 15 -41.43 -28.49 -27.14
N PHE A 16 -41.51 -29.71 -27.65
CA PHE A 16 -40.34 -30.53 -27.93
C PHE A 16 -39.58 -29.88 -29.08
N ILE A 17 -38.38 -29.36 -28.82
CA ILE A 17 -37.39 -29.08 -29.85
C ILE A 17 -36.07 -29.70 -29.39
N GLY A 18 -35.50 -30.51 -30.30
CA GLY A 18 -34.39 -31.42 -30.03
C GLY A 18 -33.14 -30.73 -29.48
N ALA A 19 -32.44 -31.48 -28.63
CA ALA A 19 -31.13 -31.11 -28.13
C ALA A 19 -30.11 -31.12 -29.28
N THR A 20 -29.76 -29.95 -29.81
CA THR A 20 -28.47 -29.76 -30.48
C THR A 20 -27.50 -29.18 -29.46
N LYS A 21 -26.54 -30.00 -29.01
CA LYS A 21 -25.42 -29.55 -28.18
C LYS A 21 -24.65 -28.46 -28.95
N ARG A 22 -24.80 -27.20 -28.55
CA ARG A 22 -23.88 -26.14 -28.97
C ARG A 22 -22.62 -26.30 -28.13
N ALA A 23 -21.51 -26.65 -28.77
CA ALA A 23 -20.20 -26.58 -28.15
C ALA A 23 -19.91 -25.11 -27.85
N GLU A 24 -20.05 -24.70 -26.59
CA GLU A 24 -19.49 -23.44 -26.14
C GLU A 24 -17.97 -23.54 -26.23
N SER A 25 -17.40 -22.71 -27.09
CA SER A 25 -15.98 -22.52 -27.20
C SER A 25 -15.44 -22.07 -25.85
N ARG A 26 -14.69 -22.94 -25.17
CA ARG A 26 -13.77 -22.58 -24.09
C ARG A 26 -12.64 -21.71 -24.66
N LEU A 27 -12.97 -20.46 -25.00
CA LEU A 27 -11.97 -19.44 -25.24
C LEU A 27 -11.53 -18.91 -23.87
N ASP A 28 -10.56 -19.65 -23.33
CA ASP A 28 -9.34 -19.09 -22.78
C ASP A 28 -9.40 -18.38 -21.42
N SER A 29 -9.60 -19.18 -20.36
CA SER A 29 -9.25 -18.81 -18.99
C SER A 29 -7.74 -18.79 -18.71
N SER A 30 -6.89 -18.96 -19.74
CA SER A 30 -5.43 -18.99 -19.61
C SER A 30 -4.77 -17.63 -19.85
N PHE A 31 -5.43 -16.70 -20.57
CA PHE A 31 -4.93 -15.33 -20.71
C PHE A 31 -5.07 -14.52 -19.42
N ASP A 32 -6.14 -14.74 -18.66
CA ASP A 32 -6.36 -14.00 -17.40
C ASP A 32 -5.40 -14.47 -16.29
N LYS A 33 -4.91 -15.72 -16.35
CA LYS A 33 -3.88 -16.24 -15.43
C LYS A 33 -2.46 -15.73 -15.70
N ARG A 34 -2.22 -14.99 -16.79
CA ARG A 34 -0.88 -14.49 -17.19
C ARG A 34 -0.70 -12.99 -17.06
N ARG A 35 -1.66 -12.26 -16.48
CA ARG A 35 -1.27 -11.02 -15.77
C ARG A 35 -0.49 -11.48 -14.54
N ARG A 36 0.82 -11.23 -14.56
CA ARG A 36 1.74 -11.40 -13.41
C ARG A 36 0.93 -11.11 -12.14
N SER A 37 0.86 -12.07 -11.21
CA SER A 37 0.10 -11.94 -9.96
C SER A 37 0.65 -10.73 -9.21
N LEU A 38 0.05 -9.56 -9.45
CA LEU A 38 0.30 -8.35 -8.69
C LEU A 38 -0.38 -8.55 -7.35
N LEU A 39 0.20 -8.00 -6.29
CA LEU A 39 -0.47 -7.90 -5.00
C LEU A 39 -1.88 -7.33 -5.23
N ALA A 40 -2.90 -8.15 -5.02
CA ALA A 40 -4.29 -7.79 -5.27
C ALA A 40 -4.84 -6.92 -4.13
N ASN A 41 -4.19 -5.80 -3.83
CA ASN A 41 -4.64 -4.79 -2.87
C ASN A 41 -5.28 -3.56 -3.55
N GLY A 42 -5.44 -3.58 -4.88
CA GLY A 42 -6.05 -2.49 -5.65
C GLY A 42 -5.17 -1.24 -5.82
N LEU A 43 -3.91 -1.28 -5.39
CA LEU A 43 -2.96 -0.15 -5.47
C LEU A 43 -1.83 -0.45 -6.46
N GLY A 44 -1.09 0.59 -6.86
CA GLY A 44 0.08 0.45 -7.73
C GLY A 44 -0.22 0.00 -9.17
N LEU A 45 -1.41 0.34 -9.69
CA LEU A 45 -1.75 0.13 -11.11
C LEU A 45 -0.82 0.91 -12.05
N THR A 46 -0.29 2.03 -11.58
CA THR A 46 0.81 2.79 -12.17
C THR A 46 1.88 3.00 -11.11
N PRO A 47 3.14 3.28 -11.49
CA PRO A 47 4.17 3.67 -10.53
C PRO A 47 3.70 4.83 -9.66
N GLN A 48 4.02 4.75 -8.36
CA GLN A 48 3.74 5.83 -7.42
C GLN A 48 4.59 7.06 -7.76
N MET A 49 4.02 8.24 -7.61
CA MET A 49 4.71 9.52 -7.77
C MET A 49 4.51 10.35 -6.50
N GLY A 50 5.56 11.02 -6.05
CA GLY A 50 5.55 11.74 -4.79
C GLY A 50 6.92 12.27 -4.38
N TRP A 51 7.05 12.55 -3.10
CA TRP A 51 8.24 13.11 -2.47
C TRP A 51 8.61 12.32 -1.20
N ASN A 52 9.90 12.29 -0.87
CA ASN A 52 10.44 11.67 0.34
C ASN A 52 11.35 12.66 1.07
N SER A 53 11.20 12.77 2.39
CA SER A 53 11.92 13.75 3.20
C SER A 53 13.42 13.50 3.38
N TRP A 54 13.89 12.27 3.20
CA TRP A 54 15.18 11.83 3.71
C TRP A 54 16.37 12.53 3.05
N ASN A 55 16.38 12.64 1.72
CA ASN A 55 17.56 13.15 0.99
C ASN A 55 17.92 14.61 1.34
N HIS A 56 16.96 15.40 1.82
CA HIS A 56 17.19 16.80 2.19
C HIS A 56 17.17 17.02 3.70
N PHE A 57 16.15 16.50 4.40
CA PHE A 57 15.91 16.81 5.80
C PHE A 57 16.45 15.74 6.77
N GLN A 58 16.72 14.52 6.31
CA GLN A 58 17.20 13.42 7.15
C GLN A 58 16.33 13.24 8.42
N CYS A 59 16.90 13.45 9.61
CA CYS A 59 16.19 13.40 10.89
C CYS A 59 15.65 14.75 11.36
N ASP A 60 16.02 15.86 10.69
CA ASP A 60 15.60 17.23 11.01
C ASP A 60 14.26 17.56 10.32
N LEU A 61 13.30 16.66 10.50
CA LEU A 61 11.94 16.79 10.00
C LEU A 61 11.03 17.31 11.11
N ASN A 62 9.95 18.01 10.76
CA ASN A 62 8.87 18.35 11.69
C ASN A 62 7.53 18.49 10.94
N GLU A 63 6.45 18.65 11.71
CA GLU A 63 5.11 18.82 11.18
C GLU A 63 4.98 19.98 10.18
N THR A 64 5.58 21.13 10.48
CA THR A 64 5.56 22.32 9.62
C THR A 64 6.17 22.02 8.26
N ILE A 65 7.34 21.37 8.21
CA ILE A 65 8.01 21.00 6.97
C ILE A 65 7.11 20.12 6.09
N ILE A 66 6.40 19.14 6.68
CA ILE A 66 5.49 18.28 5.92
C ILE A 66 4.29 19.07 5.37
N LYS A 67 3.71 19.96 6.19
CA LYS A 67 2.59 20.80 5.77
C LYS A 67 2.98 21.76 4.64
N GLU A 68 4.12 22.45 4.78
CA GLU A 68 4.65 23.35 3.76
C GLU A 68 5.00 22.61 2.47
N THR A 69 5.56 21.39 2.57
CA THR A 69 5.84 20.57 1.39
C THR A 69 4.54 20.12 0.69
N ALA A 70 3.50 19.77 1.45
CA ALA A 70 2.19 19.45 0.89
C ALA A 70 1.58 20.66 0.17
N ASP A 71 1.66 21.86 0.76
CA ASP A 71 1.24 23.11 0.14
C ASP A 71 2.04 23.43 -1.12
N ALA A 72 3.36 23.19 -1.11
CA ALA A 72 4.22 23.37 -2.27
C ALA A 72 3.86 22.42 -3.41
N LEU A 73 3.60 21.13 -3.14
CA LEU A 73 3.17 20.15 -4.15
C LEU A 73 1.88 20.60 -4.86
N VAL A 74 0.94 21.20 -4.13
CA VAL A 74 -0.30 21.72 -4.72
C VAL A 74 -0.05 23.03 -5.48
N SER A 75 0.58 24.01 -4.84
CA SER A 75 0.72 25.37 -5.39
C SER A 75 1.62 25.44 -6.62
N THR A 76 2.65 24.60 -6.69
CA THR A 76 3.53 24.46 -7.87
C THR A 76 2.89 23.67 -9.02
N GLY A 77 1.76 23.01 -8.78
CA GLY A 77 1.06 22.18 -9.78
C GLY A 77 1.58 20.75 -9.91
N LEU A 78 2.63 20.35 -9.18
CA LEU A 78 3.15 18.97 -9.20
C LEU A 78 2.09 17.93 -8.83
N ALA A 79 1.19 18.25 -7.88
CA ALA A 79 0.08 17.40 -7.50
C ALA A 79 -0.85 17.08 -8.70
N LYS A 80 -1.08 18.06 -9.58
CA LYS A 80 -1.89 17.89 -10.81
C LYS A 80 -1.20 16.98 -11.84
N LEU A 81 0.13 16.91 -11.80
CA LEU A 81 0.94 16.02 -12.64
C LEU A 81 1.09 14.60 -12.08
N GLY A 82 0.52 14.33 -10.90
CA GLY A 82 0.48 12.98 -10.31
C GLY A 82 1.32 12.78 -9.06
N TYR A 83 2.10 13.78 -8.61
CA TYR A 83 2.87 13.71 -7.36
C TYR A 83 1.93 13.76 -6.14
N LYS A 84 1.48 12.59 -5.69
CA LYS A 84 0.41 12.45 -4.69
C LYS A 84 0.90 11.98 -3.33
N TYR A 85 2.04 11.30 -3.23
CA TYR A 85 2.53 10.74 -1.97
C TYR A 85 3.59 11.63 -1.30
N GLY A 86 3.50 11.84 0.02
CA GLY A 86 4.57 12.43 0.84
C GLY A 86 4.99 11.49 1.98
N ASN A 87 6.25 11.05 2.01
CA ASN A 87 6.74 10.08 2.99
C ASN A 87 7.53 10.72 4.14
N LEU A 88 7.21 10.36 5.40
CA LEU A 88 7.86 10.85 6.62
C LEU A 88 8.39 9.74 7.54
N LEU A 89 9.27 10.14 8.46
CA LEU A 89 9.71 9.37 9.62
C LEU A 89 8.93 9.86 10.85
N GLY A 90 8.17 8.98 11.51
CA GLY A 90 7.24 9.36 12.59
C GLY A 90 7.86 9.34 13.99
N ASN A 91 7.81 10.45 14.72
CA ASN A 91 8.09 10.53 16.17
C ASN A 91 7.15 11.55 16.84
N GLU A 92 6.57 11.23 17.99
CA GLU A 92 5.57 12.07 18.66
C GLU A 92 6.09 13.46 19.08
N THR A 93 7.36 13.58 19.45
CA THR A 93 7.97 14.91 19.71
C THR A 93 8.14 15.76 18.46
N THR A 94 8.13 15.13 17.29
CA THR A 94 8.30 15.77 15.98
C THR A 94 6.96 16.24 15.38
N PHE A 95 5.84 15.64 15.80
CA PHE A 95 4.50 15.91 15.30
C PHE A 95 3.56 16.24 16.46
N PRO A 96 3.55 17.49 16.95
CA PRO A 96 2.81 17.87 18.16
C PRO A 96 1.29 17.66 18.04
N SER A 97 0.73 17.68 16.82
CA SER A 97 -0.69 17.36 16.60
C SER A 97 -0.96 15.87 16.37
N GLY A 98 0.08 15.04 16.32
CA GLY A 98 0.03 13.62 16.00
C GLY A 98 -0.10 13.33 14.50
N ILE A 99 0.22 12.09 14.11
CA ILE A 99 0.25 11.67 12.70
C ILE A 99 -1.14 11.72 12.06
N LYS A 100 -2.20 11.42 12.82
CA LYS A 100 -3.57 11.47 12.30
C LYS A 100 -3.96 12.89 11.83
N ALA A 101 -3.71 13.91 12.66
CA ALA A 101 -4.03 15.28 12.29
C ALA A 101 -3.21 15.74 11.07
N LEU A 102 -1.97 15.28 10.95
CA LEU A 102 -1.13 15.51 9.78
C LEU A 102 -1.69 14.82 8.53
N ALA A 103 -2.15 13.57 8.64
CA ALA A 103 -2.79 12.84 7.55
C ALA A 103 -4.06 13.56 7.09
N ASP A 104 -4.94 13.94 8.02
CA ASP A 104 -6.16 14.69 7.73
C ASP A 104 -5.86 15.99 6.98
N TYR A 105 -4.81 16.73 7.39
CA TYR A 105 -4.35 17.92 6.69
C TYR A 105 -3.87 17.60 5.26
N VAL A 106 -3.03 16.59 5.08
CA VAL A 106 -2.51 16.18 3.76
C VAL A 106 -3.64 15.71 2.84
N HIS A 107 -4.61 14.95 3.38
CA HIS A 107 -5.81 14.53 2.65
C HIS A 107 -6.69 15.71 2.25
N SER A 108 -6.80 16.75 3.08
CA SER A 108 -7.55 17.97 2.73
C SER A 108 -6.98 18.70 1.49
N LYS A 109 -5.72 18.43 1.14
CA LYS A 109 -5.03 18.94 -0.05
C LYS A 109 -5.15 18.01 -1.27
N GLY A 110 -5.88 16.90 -1.14
CA GLY A 110 -6.00 15.87 -2.18
C GLY A 110 -4.74 15.02 -2.35
N LEU A 111 -3.83 15.05 -1.37
CA LEU A 111 -2.60 14.28 -1.34
C LEU A 111 -2.75 13.05 -0.42
N LYS A 112 -1.70 12.22 -0.37
CA LYS A 112 -1.61 10.99 0.40
C LYS A 112 -0.40 11.01 1.32
N LEU A 113 -0.57 10.55 2.55
CA LEU A 113 0.49 10.51 3.55
C LEU A 113 1.18 9.15 3.56
N GLY A 114 2.50 9.16 3.59
CA GLY A 114 3.30 7.96 3.77
C GLY A 114 4.16 8.02 5.02
N ILE A 115 4.42 6.84 5.60
CA ILE A 115 5.27 6.65 6.76
C ILE A 115 6.39 5.65 6.46
N TYR A 116 7.36 5.60 7.37
CA TYR A 116 8.48 4.69 7.33
C TYR A 116 8.54 3.82 8.58
N SER A 117 8.91 2.56 8.39
CA SER A 117 9.39 1.68 9.46
C SER A 117 10.44 0.71 8.91
N SER A 118 10.96 -0.19 9.74
CA SER A 118 11.92 -1.23 9.38
C SER A 118 11.40 -2.61 9.76
N ALA A 119 11.72 -3.62 8.94
CA ALA A 119 11.61 -5.04 9.23
C ALA A 119 12.69 -5.52 10.24
N GLY A 120 12.98 -4.70 11.24
CA GLY A 120 13.93 -4.96 12.31
C GLY A 120 13.48 -4.32 13.62
N PHE A 121 14.30 -4.44 14.67
CA PHE A 121 14.00 -3.90 16.00
C PHE A 121 14.04 -2.37 16.03
N ARG A 122 14.80 -1.76 15.10
CA ARG A 122 14.98 -0.31 14.99
C ARG A 122 15.01 0.11 13.52
N THR A 123 14.67 1.37 13.30
CA THR A 123 14.86 2.07 12.03
C THR A 123 16.35 2.22 11.69
N CYS A 124 16.70 2.44 10.42
CA CYS A 124 18.11 2.62 10.03
C CYS A 124 18.81 3.80 10.71
N SER A 125 18.07 4.85 11.10
CA SER A 125 18.62 5.96 11.88
C SER A 125 18.97 5.59 13.33
N ASN A 126 18.54 4.41 13.81
CA ASN A 126 18.66 3.95 15.18
C ASN A 126 17.94 4.82 16.24
N ARG A 127 17.13 5.80 15.81
CA ARG A 127 16.44 6.75 16.68
C ARG A 127 15.00 6.35 17.03
N MET A 128 14.40 5.47 16.24
CA MET A 128 13.00 5.06 16.38
C MET A 128 12.88 3.53 16.35
N PRO A 129 11.87 2.95 17.03
CA PRO A 129 11.58 1.52 16.95
C PRO A 129 11.25 1.12 15.51
N GLY A 130 11.66 -0.08 15.14
CA GLY A 130 11.15 -0.76 13.94
C GLY A 130 9.92 -1.60 14.30
N SER A 131 9.40 -2.33 13.32
CA SER A 131 8.13 -3.07 13.45
C SER A 131 8.29 -4.59 13.52
N LEU A 132 9.52 -5.11 13.63
CA LEU A 132 9.73 -6.56 13.66
C LEU A 132 9.04 -7.19 14.88
N GLY A 133 8.15 -8.14 14.64
CA GLY A 133 7.34 -8.81 15.68
C GLY A 133 6.13 -8.01 16.16
N TYR A 134 5.94 -6.79 15.67
CA TYR A 134 4.81 -5.91 15.99
C TYR A 134 3.97 -5.54 14.76
N GLU A 135 4.11 -6.29 13.66
CA GLU A 135 3.58 -5.93 12.35
C GLU A 135 2.06 -5.69 12.36
N GLU A 136 1.29 -6.54 13.06
CA GLU A 136 -0.17 -6.36 13.16
C GLU A 136 -0.58 -5.14 13.97
N LYS A 137 0.14 -4.85 15.05
CA LYS A 137 -0.12 -3.68 15.90
C LYS A 137 0.20 -2.40 15.11
N ASP A 138 1.34 -2.39 14.45
CA ASP A 138 1.82 -1.22 13.72
C ASP A 138 0.97 -0.98 12.46
N ALA A 139 0.58 -2.02 11.72
CA ALA A 139 -0.35 -1.88 10.60
C ALA A 139 -1.69 -1.27 11.02
N LYS A 140 -2.26 -1.71 12.16
CA LYS A 140 -3.49 -1.11 12.72
C LYS A 140 -3.29 0.34 13.11
N THR A 141 -2.12 0.68 13.63
CA THR A 141 -1.77 2.04 14.05
C THR A 141 -1.62 2.96 12.85
N PHE A 142 -0.91 2.53 11.80
CA PHE A 142 -0.78 3.29 10.56
C PHE A 142 -2.15 3.51 9.89
N ALA A 143 -3.00 2.48 9.86
CA ALA A 143 -4.35 2.58 9.35
C ALA A 143 -5.23 3.54 10.16
N SER A 144 -5.15 3.51 11.50
CA SER A 144 -5.94 4.41 12.36
C SER A 144 -5.50 5.86 12.27
N TRP A 145 -4.24 6.11 11.90
CA TRP A 145 -3.74 7.43 11.58
C TRP A 145 -4.07 7.89 10.16
N GLY A 146 -4.59 7.03 9.28
CA GLY A 146 -4.88 7.38 7.88
C GLY A 146 -3.64 7.43 6.98
N VAL A 147 -2.62 6.61 7.26
CA VAL A 147 -1.43 6.49 6.41
C VAL A 147 -1.74 5.68 5.16
N ASP A 148 -1.45 6.25 3.98
CA ASP A 148 -1.71 5.65 2.66
C ASP A 148 -0.52 4.88 2.08
N TYR A 149 0.69 5.02 2.64
CA TYR A 149 1.92 4.45 2.10
C TYR A 149 2.89 4.04 3.22
N LEU A 150 3.50 2.86 3.11
CA LEU A 150 4.56 2.40 4.00
C LEU A 150 5.83 2.08 3.21
N LYS A 151 6.90 2.83 3.46
CA LYS A 151 8.28 2.40 3.14
C LYS A 151 8.75 1.49 4.28
N TYR A 152 9.17 0.27 3.95
CA TYR A 152 9.56 -0.73 4.94
C TYR A 152 11.00 -1.18 4.71
N ASP A 153 11.89 -0.82 5.63
CA ASP A 153 13.33 -1.01 5.52
C ASP A 153 13.81 -2.37 6.07
N ASN A 154 15.12 -2.61 6.02
CA ASN A 154 15.74 -3.88 6.39
C ASN A 154 16.90 -3.74 7.39
N CYS A 155 16.99 -2.63 8.15
CA CYS A 155 18.01 -2.43 9.18
C CYS A 155 17.66 -3.10 10.52
N TYR A 156 18.68 -3.39 11.35
CA TYR A 156 18.55 -3.92 12.72
C TYR A 156 17.68 -5.17 12.84
N THR A 157 17.81 -6.10 11.91
CA THR A 157 17.04 -7.34 11.85
C THR A 157 17.53 -8.36 12.87
N ASP A 158 16.73 -9.41 13.10
CA ASP A 158 17.10 -10.60 13.87
C ASP A 158 17.89 -11.64 13.03
N GLY A 159 18.30 -11.29 11.81
CA GLY A 159 18.94 -12.22 10.87
C GLY A 159 17.98 -13.20 10.20
N SER A 160 16.68 -13.15 10.50
CA SER A 160 15.70 -14.02 9.86
C SER A 160 15.47 -13.64 8.39
N ASN A 161 15.00 -14.62 7.63
CA ASN A 161 14.87 -14.52 6.19
C ASN A 161 13.97 -13.33 5.76
N VAL A 162 14.48 -12.48 4.87
CA VAL A 162 13.78 -11.34 4.26
C VAL A 162 12.43 -11.77 3.66
N THR A 163 12.41 -12.93 2.99
CA THR A 163 11.21 -13.53 2.39
C THR A 163 10.20 -14.06 3.42
N LYS A 164 10.48 -13.94 4.73
CA LYS A 164 9.51 -14.16 5.81
C LYS A 164 9.08 -12.85 6.47
N ARG A 165 10.03 -11.96 6.78
CA ARG A 165 9.78 -10.69 7.48
C ARG A 165 8.92 -9.72 6.66
N PHE A 166 9.27 -9.48 5.39
CA PHE A 166 8.49 -8.58 4.53
C PHE A 166 7.06 -9.09 4.27
N PRO A 167 6.85 -10.39 3.98
CA PRO A 167 5.51 -10.94 3.91
C PRO A 167 4.68 -10.86 5.20
N ALA A 168 5.31 -10.79 6.39
CA ALA A 168 4.59 -10.62 7.65
C ALA A 168 3.87 -9.26 7.70
N MET A 169 4.58 -8.18 7.40
CA MET A 169 3.97 -6.84 7.30
C MET A 169 2.96 -6.76 6.15
N SER A 170 3.24 -7.35 4.99
CA SER A 170 2.27 -7.45 3.89
C SER A 170 0.94 -8.09 4.33
N ARG A 171 1.00 -9.19 5.09
CA ARG A 171 -0.19 -9.84 5.65
C ARG A 171 -0.91 -8.95 6.67
N ALA A 172 -0.17 -8.24 7.52
CA ALA A 172 -0.73 -7.32 8.50
C ALA A 172 -1.49 -6.16 7.82
N LEU A 173 -0.89 -5.54 6.80
CA LEU A 173 -1.53 -4.45 6.03
C LEU A 173 -2.78 -4.92 5.27
N ARG A 174 -2.88 -6.19 4.86
CA ARG A 174 -4.11 -6.72 4.24
C ARG A 174 -5.26 -6.95 5.21
N LYS A 175 -5.01 -6.91 6.53
CA LYS A 175 -6.04 -7.14 7.57
C LYS A 175 -6.70 -5.85 8.06
N VAL A 176 -6.25 -4.69 7.62
CA VAL A 176 -6.80 -3.39 8.03
C VAL A 176 -7.69 -2.83 6.92
N ASP A 177 -8.72 -2.07 7.31
CA ASP A 177 -9.74 -1.56 6.37
C ASP A 177 -9.27 -0.32 5.56
N HIS A 178 -8.05 0.16 5.81
CA HIS A 178 -7.44 1.28 5.09
C HIS A 178 -6.33 0.76 4.17
N PRO A 179 -6.49 0.79 2.83
CA PRO A 179 -5.48 0.30 1.91
C PRO A 179 -4.18 1.11 1.97
N ILE A 180 -3.07 0.47 2.32
CA ILE A 180 -1.74 1.09 2.41
C ILE A 180 -0.85 0.56 1.28
N PHE A 181 -0.27 1.46 0.49
CA PHE A 181 0.71 1.12 -0.53
C PHE A 181 1.99 0.60 0.15
N TYR A 182 2.46 -0.59 -0.22
CA TYR A 182 3.59 -1.22 0.45
C TYR A 182 4.86 -1.23 -0.41
N SER A 183 5.89 -0.52 0.05
CA SER A 183 7.17 -0.32 -0.64
C SER A 183 8.31 -1.02 0.10
N LEU A 184 8.83 -2.09 -0.49
CA LEU A 184 9.87 -2.92 0.10
C LEU A 184 11.25 -2.26 -0.09
N CYS A 185 12.05 -2.21 0.98
CA CYS A 185 13.38 -1.63 0.97
C CYS A 185 14.37 -2.58 1.67
N GLU A 186 14.80 -3.62 0.95
CA GLU A 186 15.87 -4.54 1.37
C GLU A 186 17.08 -4.47 0.42
N TRP A 187 17.16 -3.37 -0.32
CA TRP A 187 18.29 -2.98 -1.19
C TRP A 187 18.59 -3.92 -2.37
N GLY A 188 17.69 -4.82 -2.72
CA GLY A 188 17.87 -5.79 -3.80
C GLY A 188 18.63 -7.05 -3.37
N TRP A 189 19.00 -7.18 -2.09
CA TRP A 189 19.94 -8.20 -1.62
C TRP A 189 19.39 -9.63 -1.70
N ALA A 190 18.08 -9.80 -1.52
CA ALA A 190 17.41 -11.09 -1.62
C ALA A 190 16.61 -11.23 -2.93
N GLU A 191 17.03 -10.56 -4.01
CA GLU A 191 16.42 -10.66 -5.34
C GLU A 191 14.89 -10.40 -5.34
N PRO A 192 14.42 -9.24 -4.85
CA PRO A 192 13.00 -8.94 -4.69
C PRO A 192 12.22 -8.97 -6.00
N ALA A 193 12.88 -8.93 -7.16
CA ALA A 193 12.24 -9.16 -8.46
C ALA A 193 11.58 -10.54 -8.57
N LEU A 194 12.03 -11.54 -7.81
CA LEU A 194 11.51 -12.91 -7.85
C LEU A 194 10.29 -13.13 -6.94
N TRP A 195 10.09 -12.29 -5.92
CA TRP A 195 9.06 -12.52 -4.89
C TRP A 195 8.28 -11.28 -4.46
N GLY A 196 8.80 -10.08 -4.68
CA GLY A 196 8.24 -8.82 -4.20
C GLY A 196 6.83 -8.55 -4.72
N ASN A 197 6.52 -8.98 -5.95
CA ASN A 197 5.21 -8.79 -6.58
C ASN A 197 4.06 -9.45 -5.81
N MET A 198 4.33 -10.52 -5.06
CA MET A 198 3.31 -11.21 -4.27
C MET A 198 2.97 -10.48 -2.97
N PHE A 199 3.85 -9.59 -2.51
CA PHE A 199 3.79 -9.04 -1.16
C PHE A 199 3.77 -7.53 -1.10
N GLY A 200 4.26 -6.81 -2.09
CA GLY A 200 4.18 -5.34 -2.15
C GLY A 200 3.88 -4.77 -3.51
N ASN A 201 3.71 -3.46 -3.53
CA ASN A 201 3.41 -2.67 -4.71
C ASN A 201 4.68 -2.17 -5.42
N SER A 202 5.79 -2.03 -4.69
CA SER A 202 7.11 -1.73 -5.25
C SER A 202 8.22 -2.31 -4.39
N TRP A 203 9.42 -2.45 -4.95
CA TRP A 203 10.61 -2.85 -4.23
C TRP A 203 11.84 -2.11 -4.74
N ARG A 204 12.76 -1.79 -3.83
CA ARG A 204 14.10 -1.30 -4.15
C ARG A 204 14.91 -2.43 -4.80
N THR A 205 15.70 -2.08 -5.81
CA THR A 205 16.55 -3.03 -6.54
C THR A 205 18.05 -2.83 -6.28
N THR A 206 18.42 -1.77 -5.57
CA THR A 206 19.80 -1.39 -5.26
C THR A 206 19.90 -0.75 -3.87
N THR A 207 21.14 -0.53 -3.42
CA THR A 207 21.48 0.33 -2.28
C THR A 207 21.06 1.78 -2.52
N ASP A 208 21.25 2.64 -1.52
CA ASP A 208 20.84 4.05 -1.58
C ASP A 208 21.61 4.80 -2.67
N ILE A 209 20.90 5.70 -3.35
CA ILE A 209 21.46 6.59 -4.36
C ILE A 209 22.20 7.75 -3.67
N ASN A 210 23.23 8.28 -4.32
CA ASN A 210 23.90 9.52 -3.93
C ASN A 210 23.76 10.55 -5.05
N ASP A 211 23.86 11.83 -4.71
CA ASP A 211 23.87 12.93 -5.69
C ASP A 211 25.24 13.03 -6.39
N THR A 212 25.59 11.97 -7.10
CA THR A 212 26.85 11.80 -7.81
C THR A 212 26.61 11.00 -9.07
N TRP A 213 27.10 11.50 -10.20
CA TRP A 213 27.14 10.74 -11.45
C TRP A 213 28.44 9.92 -11.47
N ILE A 214 28.33 8.61 -11.23
CA ILE A 214 29.44 7.64 -11.29
C ILE A 214 29.43 6.88 -12.61
#